data_AF-A0A6P1KJW1-F1
#
_entry.id   AF-A0A6P1KJW1-F1
#
_cell.length_a   1.000
_cell.length_b   1.000
_cell.length_c   1.000
_cell.angle_alpha   90.00
_cell.angle_beta   90.00
_cell.angle_gamma   90.00
#
_symmetry.space_group_name_H-M   'P 1'
#
loop_
_entity.id
_entity.type
_entity.pdbx_description
1 polymer ?
#
loop_
_entity_poly.entity_id
_entity_poly.type
_entity_poly.pdbx_seq_one_letter_code
_entity_poly.pdbx_strand_id
1 'polypeptide(L)'
;MAGRFEGLSDLEWKLFEDIFSEEASKRGKGMPHAPYRHVLNSLLYILITGCRWCDLPRGDMWASKSSSHRWLKRWRSDGTFAYLQARILAMPAAGYAYADEKGLINWDFGAVDGSFSPLVGRR
;
A
#
# COMPACT_ATOMS: atom_id res chain seq x y z
N MET A 1 -13.26 9.48 15.08
CA MET A 1 -12.88 9.35 13.65
C MET A 1 -11.37 9.26 13.61
N ALA A 2 -10.79 8.24 12.98
CA ALA A 2 -9.35 8.18 12.76
C ALA A 2 -8.93 9.43 11.95
N GLY A 3 -7.83 10.07 12.35
CA GLY A 3 -7.34 11.29 11.71
C GLY A 3 -6.94 11.08 10.25
N ARG A 4 -6.60 12.18 9.56
CA ARG A 4 -6.05 12.14 8.21
C ARG A 4 -4.75 11.34 8.20
N PHE A 5 -4.58 10.43 7.24
CA PHE A 5 -3.31 9.72 7.06
C PHE A 5 -2.24 10.66 6.47
N GLU A 6 -1.16 10.87 7.20
CA GLU A 6 -0.05 11.75 6.82
C GLU A 6 1.21 10.99 6.35
N GLY A 7 1.11 9.66 6.24
CA GLY A 7 2.24 8.77 5.98
C GLY A 7 2.65 8.02 7.24
N LEU A 8 3.40 6.93 7.06
CA LEU A 8 3.94 6.13 8.15
C LEU A 8 5.00 6.93 8.91
N SER A 9 4.89 6.96 10.23
CA SER A 9 5.96 7.39 11.13
C SER A 9 7.16 6.44 11.05
N ASP A 10 8.30 6.84 11.61
CA ASP A 10 9.50 5.99 11.62
C ASP A 10 9.27 4.70 12.43
N LEU A 11 8.47 4.77 13.49
CA LEU A 11 8.11 3.60 14.30
C LEU A 11 7.21 2.62 13.54
N GLU A 12 6.21 3.13 12.82
CA GLU A 12 5.33 2.30 12.00
C GLU A 12 6.07 1.71 10.81
N TRP A 13 7.00 2.47 10.21
CA TRP A 13 7.83 1.98 9.10
C TRP A 13 8.67 0.76 9.49
N LYS A 14 9.23 0.74 10.70
CA LYS A 14 10.01 -0.40 11.22
C LYS A 14 9.24 -1.72 11.23
N LEU A 15 7.90 -1.68 11.20
CA LEU A 15 7.06 -2.88 11.14
C LEU A 15 6.99 -3.52 9.74
N PHE A 16 7.43 -2.80 8.72
CA PHE A 16 7.37 -3.22 7.32
C PHE A 16 8.74 -3.31 6.65
N GLU A 17 9.74 -2.63 7.20
CA GLU A 17 11.08 -2.55 6.60
C GLU A 17 11.68 -3.93 6.29
N ASP A 18 11.44 -4.92 7.16
CA ASP A 18 11.93 -6.30 7.01
C ASP A 18 11.34 -7.06 5.81
N ILE A 19 10.18 -6.63 5.32
CA ILE A 19 9.52 -7.23 4.15
C ILE A 19 10.23 -6.83 2.86
N PHE A 20 10.90 -5.67 2.85
CA PHE A 20 11.53 -5.13 1.65
C PHE A 20 13.03 -5.44 1.63
N SER A 21 13.43 -6.49 0.90
CA SER A 21 14.85 -6.82 0.73
C SER A 21 15.64 -5.64 0.13
N GLU A 22 16.78 -5.30 0.76
CA GLU A 22 17.72 -4.27 0.28
C GLU A 22 18.28 -4.56 -1.13
N GLU A 23 18.25 -5.82 -1.56
CA GLU A 23 18.83 -6.27 -2.83
C GLU A 23 18.17 -5.60 -4.05
N ALA A 24 16.89 -5.24 -3.95
CA ALA A 24 16.17 -4.62 -5.05
C ALA A 24 16.56 -3.13 -5.27
N SER A 25 17.31 -2.53 -4.34
CA SER A 25 17.94 -1.20 -4.47
C SER A 25 19.18 -1.21 -5.36
N LYS A 26 19.87 -2.36 -5.47
CA LYS A 26 21.15 -2.48 -6.17
C LYS A 26 21.01 -2.68 -7.69
N ARG A 27 20.14 -1.92 -8.36
CA ARG A 27 20.10 -1.93 -9.84
C ARG A 27 21.31 -1.19 -10.39
N GLY A 28 22.23 -1.91 -11.03
CA GLY A 28 23.49 -1.37 -11.55
C GLY A 28 23.38 -0.36 -12.71
N LYS A 29 22.24 -0.25 -13.41
CA LYS A 29 21.99 0.77 -14.46
C LYS A 29 20.55 1.30 -14.42
N GLY A 30 20.40 2.63 -14.38
CA GLY A 30 19.12 3.35 -14.42
C GLY A 30 18.91 4.28 -13.22
N MET A 31 17.88 5.13 -13.28
CA MET A 31 17.46 5.95 -12.14
C MET A 31 17.06 5.03 -10.97
N PRO A 32 17.55 5.28 -9.74
CA PRO A 32 17.12 4.53 -8.57
C PRO A 32 15.59 4.55 -8.45
N HIS A 33 15.04 3.46 -7.95
CA HIS A 33 13.59 3.39 -7.72
C HIS A 33 13.19 4.30 -6.55
N ALA A 34 11.93 4.75 -6.53
CA ALA A 34 11.41 5.53 -5.40
C ALA A 34 11.49 4.70 -4.10
N PRO A 35 11.87 5.29 -2.96
CA PRO A 35 11.98 4.56 -1.70
C PRO A 35 10.73 3.74 -1.38
N TYR A 36 10.88 2.52 -0.90
CA TYR A 36 9.73 1.64 -0.63
C TYR A 36 8.76 2.22 0.38
N ARG A 37 9.25 2.98 1.36
CA ARG A 37 8.40 3.74 2.27
C ARG A 37 7.47 4.70 1.54
N HIS A 38 7.97 5.40 0.53
CA HIS A 38 7.17 6.38 -0.22
C HIS A 38 6.13 5.67 -1.08
N VAL A 39 6.48 4.51 -1.63
CA VAL A 39 5.55 3.63 -2.35
C VAL A 39 4.46 3.15 -1.41
N LEU A 40 4.81 2.63 -0.23
CA LEU A 40 3.86 2.12 0.75
C LEU A 40 2.95 3.23 1.27
N ASN A 41 3.50 4.40 1.62
CA ASN A 41 2.73 5.59 1.99
C ASN A 41 1.69 5.92 0.91
N SER A 42 2.10 6.01 -0.34
CA SER A 42 1.19 6.32 -1.45
C SER A 42 0.08 5.29 -1.62
N LEU A 43 0.39 4.00 -1.46
CA LEU A 43 -0.60 2.93 -1.54
C LEU A 43 -1.58 2.97 -0.36
N LEU A 44 -1.07 3.12 0.87
CA LEU A 44 -1.91 3.25 2.06
C LEU A 44 -2.82 4.47 1.98
N TYR A 45 -2.33 5.61 1.50
CA TYR A 45 -3.16 6.80 1.32
C TYR A 45 -4.33 6.54 0.38
N ILE A 46 -4.08 5.93 -0.78
CA ILE A 46 -5.15 5.60 -1.74
C ILE A 46 -6.13 4.59 -1.13
N LEU A 47 -5.64 3.56 -0.45
CA LEU A 47 -6.49 2.52 0.15
C LEU A 47 -7.32 3.03 1.33
N ILE A 48 -6.79 3.95 2.14
CA ILE A 48 -7.50 4.54 3.28
C ILE A 48 -8.52 5.58 2.83
N THR A 49 -8.19 6.39 1.82
CA THR A 49 -9.03 7.52 1.38
C THR A 49 -9.99 7.20 0.23
N GLY A 50 -9.75 6.11 -0.50
CA GLY A 50 -10.47 5.79 -1.73
C GLY A 50 -10.25 6.81 -2.86
N CYS A 51 -9.22 7.67 -2.77
CA CYS A 51 -9.02 8.74 -3.74
C CYS A 51 -8.58 8.20 -5.11
N ARG A 52 -8.82 8.96 -6.17
CA ARG A 52 -8.27 8.62 -7.49
C ARG A 52 -6.75 8.72 -7.42
N TRP A 53 -6.08 7.88 -8.20
CA TRP A 53 -4.62 7.93 -8.31
C TRP A 53 -4.04 9.30 -8.72
N CYS A 54 -4.79 10.13 -9.46
CA CYS A 54 -4.35 11.48 -9.84
C CYS A 54 -4.37 12.48 -8.69
N ASP A 55 -5.13 12.18 -7.64
CA ASP A 55 -5.30 13.01 -6.44
C ASP A 55 -4.32 12.60 -5.33
N LEU A 56 -3.44 11.64 -5.60
CA LEU A 56 -2.36 11.23 -4.70
C LEU A 56 -1.50 12.47 -4.34
N PRO A 57 -1.22 12.71 -3.05
CA PRO A 57 -0.38 13.80 -2.61
C PRO A 57 0.98 13.79 -3.31
N ARG A 58 1.51 15.00 -3.56
CA ARG A 58 2.84 15.20 -4.11
C ARG A 58 3.75 15.71 -3.00
N GLY A 59 5.00 15.28 -2.98
CA GLY A 59 5.99 15.73 -2.01
C GLY A 59 7.03 14.64 -1.74
N ASP A 60 7.99 14.96 -0.88
CA ASP A 60 9.19 14.14 -0.69
C ASP A 60 8.94 12.81 0.03
N MET A 61 7.77 12.63 0.63
CA MET A 61 7.35 11.39 1.31
C MET A 61 6.41 10.49 0.49
N TRP A 62 6.06 10.92 -0.73
CA TRP A 62 5.09 10.25 -1.59
C TRP A 62 5.75 9.79 -2.89
N ALA A 63 5.52 8.53 -3.29
CA ALA A 63 5.92 8.07 -4.61
C ALA A 63 4.94 8.58 -5.67
N SER A 64 5.43 8.78 -6.91
CA SER A 64 4.55 9.15 -8.02
C SER A 64 3.45 8.10 -8.25
N LYS A 65 2.31 8.52 -8.80
CA LYS A 65 1.22 7.62 -9.22
C LYS A 65 1.74 6.44 -10.03
N SER A 66 2.57 6.71 -11.03
CA SER A 66 3.09 5.71 -11.96
C SER A 66 4.03 4.72 -11.28
N SER A 67 4.89 5.20 -10.38
CA SER A 67 5.78 4.35 -9.58
C SER A 67 4.99 3.48 -8.61
N SER A 68 4.02 4.07 -7.90
CA SER A 68 3.18 3.37 -6.93
C SER A 68 2.38 2.26 -7.58
N HIS A 69 1.72 2.52 -8.72
CA HIS A 69 0.96 1.51 -9.45
C HIS A 69 1.85 0.39 -10.00
N ARG A 70 3.03 0.72 -10.51
CA ARG A 70 4.02 -0.26 -10.99
C ARG A 70 4.46 -1.22 -9.87
N TRP A 71 4.79 -0.67 -8.70
CA TRP A 71 5.22 -1.48 -7.55
C TRP A 71 4.07 -2.30 -6.99
N LEU A 72 2.85 -1.77 -6.90
CA LEU A 72 1.68 -2.55 -6.51
C LEU A 72 1.51 -3.79 -7.41
N LYS A 73 1.59 -3.61 -8.73
CA LYS A 73 1.50 -4.74 -9.67
C LYS A 73 2.61 -5.77 -9.45
N ARG A 74 3.84 -5.30 -9.22
CA ARG A 74 4.98 -6.17 -8.95
C ARG A 74 4.82 -6.94 -7.64
N TRP A 75 4.48 -6.25 -6.56
CA TRP A 75 4.28 -6.84 -5.23
C TRP A 75 3.13 -7.82 -5.17
N ARG A 76 2.08 -7.62 -5.98
CA ARG A 76 1.03 -8.62 -6.15
C ARG A 76 1.52 -9.88 -6.87
N SER A 77 2.42 -9.71 -7.84
CA SER A 77 2.95 -10.83 -8.63
C SER A 77 4.02 -11.63 -7.90
N ASP A 78 4.82 -11.00 -7.04
CA ASP A 78 5.90 -11.66 -6.30
C ASP A 78 5.50 -12.09 -4.87
N GLY A 79 4.26 -11.80 -4.45
CA GLY A 79 3.73 -12.17 -3.13
C GLY A 79 4.02 -11.17 -2.02
N THR A 80 4.86 -10.14 -2.24
CA THR A 80 5.17 -9.10 -1.23
C THR A 80 3.91 -8.42 -0.70
N PHE A 81 2.91 -8.19 -1.56
CA PHE A 81 1.66 -7.55 -1.17
C PHE A 81 0.86 -8.40 -0.17
N ALA A 82 0.91 -9.73 -0.28
CA ALA A 82 0.25 -10.62 0.68
C ALA A 82 0.91 -10.54 2.06
N TYR A 83 2.25 -10.46 2.13
CA TYR A 83 2.97 -10.24 3.38
C TYR A 83 2.63 -8.90 4.02
N LEU A 84 2.54 -7.82 3.22
CA LEU A 84 2.10 -6.52 3.71
C LEU A 84 0.69 -6.57 4.30
N GLN A 85 -0.25 -7.21 3.57
CA GLN A 85 -1.62 -7.36 4.03
C GLN A 85 -1.69 -8.16 5.34
N ALA A 86 -1.00 -9.29 5.41
CA ALA A 86 -0.92 -10.10 6.61
C ALA A 86 -0.30 -9.33 7.80
N ARG A 87 0.75 -8.54 7.56
CA ARG A 87 1.37 -7.71 8.60
C ARG A 87 0.39 -6.67 9.15
N ILE A 88 -0.35 -5.98 8.28
CA ILE A 88 -1.36 -4.99 8.69
C ILE A 88 -2.46 -5.67 9.54
N LEU A 89 -2.92 -6.85 9.11
CA LEU A 89 -3.95 -7.62 9.82
C LEU A 89 -3.46 -8.18 11.16
N ALA A 90 -2.19 -8.57 11.24
CA ALA A 90 -1.56 -9.13 12.44
C ALA A 90 -1.15 -8.07 13.48
N MET A 91 -1.22 -6.77 13.17
CA MET A 91 -0.90 -5.72 14.14
C MET A 91 -1.96 -5.68 15.27
N PRO A 92 -1.57 -5.93 16.54
CA PRO A 92 -2.50 -5.92 17.68
C PRO A 92 -3.10 -4.54 17.96
N ALA A 93 -2.47 -3.46 17.47
CA ALA A 93 -2.83 -2.09 17.79
C ALA A 93 -3.98 -1.51 16.94
N ALA A 94 -4.43 -2.21 15.89
CA ALA A 94 -5.47 -1.70 14.98
C ALA A 94 -6.71 -2.58 14.95
N GLY A 95 -7.12 -3.18 16.07
CA GLY A 95 -8.45 -3.80 16.22
C GLY A 95 -8.73 -5.06 15.40
N TYR A 96 -7.83 -5.50 14.49
CA TYR A 96 -8.07 -6.64 13.60
C TYR A 96 -7.88 -8.00 14.27
N ALA A 97 -6.88 -8.19 15.14
CA ALA A 97 -6.76 -9.43 15.93
C ALA A 97 -7.96 -9.59 16.88
N TYR A 98 -8.41 -8.49 17.50
CA TYR A 98 -9.67 -8.46 18.26
C TYR A 98 -10.88 -8.73 17.36
N ALA A 99 -10.93 -8.16 16.16
CA ALA A 99 -12.01 -8.39 15.22
C ALA A 99 -12.03 -9.83 14.69
N ASP A 100 -10.88 -10.47 14.50
CA ASP A 100 -10.74 -11.88 14.11
C ASP A 100 -11.18 -12.80 15.25
N GLU A 101 -10.67 -12.58 16.48
CA GLU A 101 -11.13 -13.30 17.68
C GLU A 101 -12.63 -13.13 17.93
N LYS A 102 -13.22 -11.99 17.53
CA LYS A 102 -14.66 -11.71 17.64
C LYS A 102 -15.47 -12.14 16.40
N GLY A 103 -14.84 -12.72 15.37
CA GLY A 103 -15.53 -13.13 14.14
C GLY A 103 -16.13 -11.97 13.33
N LEU A 104 -15.62 -10.76 13.52
CA LEU A 104 -16.01 -9.53 12.80
C LEU A 104 -15.29 -9.39 11.45
N ILE A 105 -14.25 -10.18 11.20
CA ILE A 105 -13.59 -10.27 9.89
C ILE A 105 -14.16 -11.45 9.12
N ASN A 106 -14.87 -11.17 8.03
CA ASN A 106 -15.30 -12.20 7.11
C ASN A 106 -14.22 -12.41 6.04
N TRP A 107 -13.41 -13.45 6.22
CA TRP A 107 -12.34 -13.82 5.28
C TRP A 107 -12.85 -14.37 3.94
N ASP A 108 -14.11 -14.79 3.86
CA ASP A 108 -14.71 -15.31 2.63
C ASP A 108 -15.08 -14.18 1.65
N PHE A 109 -15.13 -12.93 2.11
CA PHE A 109 -15.50 -11.77 1.31
C PHE A 109 -14.43 -10.67 1.38
N GLY A 110 -13.53 -10.67 0.39
CA GLY A 110 -12.66 -9.52 0.12
C GLY A 110 -13.41 -8.43 -0.65
N ALA A 111 -13.94 -7.42 0.05
CA ALA A 111 -14.49 -6.24 -0.60
C ALA A 111 -13.36 -5.30 -1.05
N VAL A 112 -13.11 -5.26 -2.36
CA VAL A 112 -12.25 -4.25 -3.00
C VAL A 112 -13.19 -3.25 -3.65
N ASP A 113 -13.27 -2.01 -3.16
CA ASP A 113 -14.06 -0.95 -3.78
C ASP A 113 -13.34 -0.40 -5.04
N GLY A 114 -13.29 -1.21 -6.09
CA GLY A 114 -12.87 -0.75 -7.39
C GLY A 114 -13.90 0.23 -7.95
N SER A 115 -13.59 1.53 -7.93
CA SER A 115 -14.30 2.50 -8.78
C SER A 115 -13.91 2.26 -10.24
N PHE A 116 -14.65 1.38 -10.92
CA PHE A 116 -14.54 1.18 -12.37
C PHE A 116 -15.17 2.39 -13.08
N SER A 117 -14.35 3.18 -13.76
CA SER A 117 -14.84 4.10 -14.80
C SER A 117 -14.82 3.37 -16.14
N PRO A 118 -15.97 3.09 -16.77
CA PRO A 118 -15.98 2.48 -18.10
C PRO A 118 -15.37 3.47 -19.10
N LEU A 119 -14.17 3.14 -19.58
CA LEU A 119 -13.57 3.80 -20.73
C LEU A 119 -14.38 3.38 -21.97
N VAL A 120 -15.32 4.22 -22.40
CA VAL A 120 -15.89 4.12 -23.74
C VAL A 120 -14.79 4.53 -24.71
N GLY A 121 -14.20 3.54 -25.38
CA GLY A 121 -13.14 3.75 -26.36
C GLY A 121 -13.58 4.72 -27.44
N ARG A 122 -12.80 5.79 -27.64
CA ARG A 122 -12.86 6.55 -28.88
C ARG A 122 -12.11 5.75 -29.94
N ARG A 123 -12.85 5.29 -30.96
CA ARG A 123 -12.30 4.83 -32.25
C ARG A 123 -11.57 5.98 -32.94
#